data_AF-V8CNL0-F1
#
_entry.id   AF-V8CNL0-F1
#
_cell.length_a   1.000
_cell.length_b   1.000
_cell.length_c   1.000
_cell.angle_alpha   90.00
_cell.angle_beta   90.00
_cell.angle_gamma   90.00
#
_symmetry.space_group_name_H-M   'P 1'
#
loop_
_entity.id
_entity.type
_entity.pdbx_description
1 polymer ?
#
loop_
_entity_poly.entity_id
_entity_poly.type
_entity_poly.pdbx_seq_one_letter_code
_entity_poly.pdbx_strand_id
1 'polypeptide(L)'
;MNITKKLTAFYQHLNAADVSRTIFSVKLGEGKNEFIDKFKEKYNDRYTFYTLSPINYEVAANEQIVEYVKRDLLFQLVLDGTLNTDIVVPDHILLQWYFNEKTIDVVKDVMRFAPSVLRDGSQLGVLLKGAIALTEGFASQCKKFKGLKENIEEAKFEKLTESAAEMSDTTDDVGELDPMSWLITRSIMGLKKKPVLIIEDLDRIEPMQLFGIFNIFSVRTEKKIASKGTKNANGSKENEPDRTLNKFGFAKIIFMMDTIAIGTIFRNYYGEANYEGYIKEFVSKNIFFHSVSEHAKNSIQSYVKEECKVDFNTVTKGLTAVGIRLGKNDIKDMVNVLDNFEDAYIKKEVSVTDSFHFLSDTPLVKLLALLRRLGVKKYQLSDFFSAIEVEDDFMELLGCFAVTKDAILRHGKVCHNGVLYQMVVDEDEGKYKSFDRVMTIPSMVSADDYRFLEVDVDKVIGKALEYVK
;
A
#
# COMPACT_ATOMS: atom_id res chain seq x y z
N MET A 1 3.71 3.95 13.62
CA MET A 1 4.04 5.09 12.71
C MET A 1 2.80 5.60 11.96
N ASN A 2 2.34 6.83 12.20
CA ASN A 2 1.16 7.43 11.53
C ASN A 2 1.17 7.20 10.00
N ILE A 3 0.09 6.68 9.40
CA ILE A 3 -0.07 6.46 7.95
C ILE A 3 0.37 7.69 7.14
N THR A 4 0.16 8.88 7.70
CA THR A 4 0.63 10.18 7.17
C THR A 4 2.13 10.20 6.88
N LYS A 5 2.99 9.64 7.75
CA LYS A 5 4.44 9.57 7.54
C LYS A 5 4.80 8.65 6.36
N LYS A 6 4.14 7.49 6.22
CA LYS A 6 4.35 6.61 5.06
C LYS A 6 3.85 7.25 3.76
N LEU A 7 2.70 7.93 3.78
CA LEU A 7 2.19 8.69 2.63
C LEU A 7 3.17 9.80 2.21
N THR A 8 3.80 10.49 3.19
CA THR A 8 4.86 11.48 2.91
C THR A 8 6.12 10.83 2.36
N ALA A 9 6.56 9.71 2.92
CA ALA A 9 7.73 8.98 2.42
C ALA A 9 7.51 8.46 0.99
N PHE A 10 6.32 7.94 0.68
CA PHE A 10 5.97 7.50 -0.67
C PHE A 10 5.91 8.68 -1.65
N TYR A 11 5.37 9.82 -1.22
CA TYR A 11 5.41 11.05 -2.01
C TYR A 11 6.84 11.52 -2.31
N GLN A 12 7.73 11.53 -1.31
CA GLN A 12 9.14 11.89 -1.49
C GLN A 12 9.85 10.91 -2.43
N HIS A 13 9.57 9.62 -2.29
CA HIS A 13 10.06 8.58 -3.18
C HIS A 13 9.65 8.84 -4.64
N LEU A 14 8.36 9.09 -4.86
CA LEU A 14 7.80 9.35 -6.19
C LEU A 14 8.37 10.63 -6.84
N ASN A 15 8.74 11.63 -6.04
CA ASN A 15 9.25 12.92 -6.54
C ASN A 15 10.76 13.03 -6.62
N ALA A 16 11.52 11.98 -6.30
CA ALA A 16 12.96 12.00 -6.58
C ALA A 16 13.21 12.20 -8.09
N ALA A 17 14.27 12.95 -8.44
CA ALA A 17 14.53 13.47 -9.79
C ALA A 17 14.46 12.38 -10.87
N ASP A 18 15.04 11.21 -10.60
CA ASP A 18 15.13 10.12 -11.57
C ASP A 18 13.97 9.12 -11.49
N VAL A 19 12.91 9.38 -10.71
CA VAL A 19 11.81 8.44 -10.51
C VAL A 19 10.68 8.72 -11.50
N SER A 20 10.68 8.09 -12.66
CA SER A 20 9.53 8.11 -13.58
C SER A 20 8.64 6.88 -13.45
N ARG A 21 9.21 5.75 -13.04
CA ARG A 21 8.54 4.47 -12.82
C ARG A 21 8.99 3.86 -11.52
N THR A 22 8.07 3.30 -10.76
CA THR A 22 8.41 2.60 -9.53
C THR A 22 7.46 1.45 -9.24
N ILE A 23 7.91 0.50 -8.43
CA ILE A 23 7.06 -0.52 -7.84
C ILE A 23 6.70 -0.06 -6.42
N PHE A 24 5.40 -0.01 -6.15
CA PHE A 24 4.86 0.04 -4.81
C PHE A 24 4.58 -1.40 -4.37
N SER A 25 5.53 -1.97 -3.62
CA SER A 25 5.50 -3.36 -3.20
C SER A 25 4.70 -3.51 -1.92
N VAL A 26 3.58 -4.23 -2.01
CA VAL A 26 2.69 -4.54 -0.89
C VAL A 26 2.29 -6.00 -0.99
N LYS A 27 2.35 -6.73 0.13
CA LYS A 27 1.88 -8.11 0.13
C LYS A 27 0.38 -8.18 -0.10
N LEU A 28 -0.05 -9.29 -0.71
CA LEU A 28 -1.47 -9.58 -0.86
C LEU A 28 -2.17 -9.56 0.51
N GLY A 29 -3.25 -8.79 0.63
CA GLY A 29 -4.02 -8.64 1.87
C GLY A 29 -3.54 -7.55 2.84
N GLU A 30 -2.42 -6.86 2.59
CA GLU A 30 -1.90 -5.77 3.45
C GLU A 30 -2.48 -4.38 3.09
N GLY A 31 -3.79 -4.26 2.81
CA GLY A 31 -4.45 -2.95 2.67
C GLY A 31 -3.96 -2.08 1.49
N LYS A 32 -3.46 -2.71 0.41
CA LYS A 32 -2.95 -2.08 -0.82
C LYS A 32 -3.84 -0.93 -1.33
N ASN A 33 -5.15 -1.17 -1.43
CA ASN A 33 -6.12 -0.21 -1.95
C ASN A 33 -6.35 0.95 -0.96
N GLU A 34 -6.45 0.67 0.35
CA GLU A 34 -6.65 1.70 1.38
C GLU A 34 -5.49 2.71 1.41
N PHE A 35 -4.25 2.23 1.29
CA PHE A 35 -3.08 3.11 1.24
C PHE A 35 -3.15 4.06 0.03
N ILE A 36 -3.50 3.54 -1.14
CA ILE A 36 -3.53 4.30 -2.38
C ILE A 36 -4.72 5.25 -2.44
N ASP A 37 -5.88 4.87 -1.92
CA ASP A 37 -7.03 5.76 -1.83
C ASP A 37 -6.68 6.97 -0.96
N LYS A 38 -6.09 6.74 0.22
CA LYS A 38 -5.57 7.81 1.09
C LYS A 38 -4.47 8.64 0.43
N PHE A 39 -3.63 8.02 -0.40
CA PHE A 39 -2.59 8.73 -1.17
C PHE A 39 -3.20 9.63 -2.24
N LYS A 40 -4.19 9.12 -2.99
CA LYS A 40 -4.94 9.86 -4.01
C LYS A 40 -5.63 11.07 -3.39
N GLU A 41 -6.35 10.87 -2.29
CA GLU A 41 -7.02 11.95 -1.55
C GLU A 41 -6.03 13.03 -1.10
N LYS A 42 -4.93 12.63 -0.46
CA LYS A 42 -3.95 13.56 0.13
C LYS A 42 -3.21 14.41 -0.91
N TYR A 43 -2.99 13.90 -2.12
CA TYR A 43 -2.19 14.57 -3.15
C TYR A 43 -2.98 14.87 -4.44
N ASN A 44 -4.31 14.88 -4.38
CA ASN A 44 -5.18 15.24 -5.50
C ASN A 44 -4.94 16.69 -5.98
N ASP A 45 -4.48 17.59 -5.12
CA ASP A 45 -4.10 18.96 -5.51
C ASP A 45 -2.92 18.99 -6.50
N ARG A 46 -2.04 17.98 -6.47
CA ARG A 46 -0.78 17.94 -7.24
C ARG A 46 -0.83 17.00 -8.43
N TYR A 47 -1.60 15.93 -8.33
CA TYR A 47 -1.65 14.86 -9.32
C TYR A 47 -3.04 14.68 -9.89
N THR A 48 -3.09 14.27 -11.16
CA THR A 48 -4.28 13.62 -11.73
C THR A 48 -3.97 12.13 -11.82
N PHE A 49 -4.77 11.31 -11.15
CA PHE A 49 -4.55 9.87 -11.04
C PHE A 49 -5.43 9.11 -12.03
N TYR A 50 -4.82 8.15 -12.72
CA TYR A 50 -5.50 7.18 -13.57
C TYR A 50 -5.16 5.77 -13.08
N THR A 51 -6.11 4.84 -13.15
CA THR A 51 -5.90 3.48 -12.64
C THR A 51 -6.26 2.43 -13.69
N LEU A 52 -5.34 1.48 -13.91
CA LEU A 52 -5.56 0.29 -14.73
C LEU A 52 -5.60 -0.94 -13.83
N SER A 53 -6.59 -1.81 -14.04
CA SER A 53 -6.65 -3.15 -13.43
C SER A 53 -6.59 -4.19 -14.56
N PRO A 54 -5.40 -4.65 -14.94
CA PRO A 54 -5.15 -5.51 -16.10
C PRO A 54 -5.62 -6.97 -15.94
N ILE A 55 -6.59 -7.25 -15.05
CA ILE A 55 -7.12 -8.61 -14.79
C ILE A 55 -7.59 -9.27 -16.09
N ASN A 56 -8.21 -8.51 -16.99
CA ASN A 56 -8.70 -9.03 -18.26
C ASN A 56 -7.60 -9.37 -19.28
N TYR A 57 -6.33 -9.10 -18.96
CA TYR A 57 -5.21 -9.30 -19.89
C TYR A 57 -4.64 -10.72 -19.79
N GLU A 58 -5.02 -11.46 -18.75
CA GLU A 58 -4.56 -12.83 -18.49
C GLU A 58 -4.82 -13.77 -19.70
N VAL A 59 -5.96 -13.58 -20.38
CA VAL A 59 -6.37 -14.36 -21.56
C VAL A 59 -5.93 -13.73 -22.90
N ALA A 60 -5.25 -12.58 -22.87
CA ALA A 60 -4.83 -11.89 -24.08
C ALA A 60 -3.52 -12.48 -24.64
N ALA A 61 -3.44 -12.60 -25.96
CA ALA A 61 -2.16 -12.83 -26.62
C ALA A 61 -1.23 -11.63 -26.40
N ASN A 62 0.07 -11.87 -26.28
CA ASN A 62 1.07 -10.83 -25.96
C ASN A 62 1.01 -9.63 -26.92
N GLU A 63 0.78 -9.89 -28.21
CA GLU A 63 0.69 -8.88 -29.26
C GLU A 63 -0.51 -7.95 -29.07
N GLN A 64 -1.53 -8.38 -28.33
CA GLN A 64 -2.77 -7.65 -28.10
C GLN A 64 -2.75 -6.81 -26.82
N ILE A 65 -1.84 -7.07 -25.87
CA ILE A 65 -1.80 -6.38 -24.56
C ILE A 65 -1.75 -4.86 -24.72
N VAL A 66 -1.01 -4.37 -25.71
CA VAL A 66 -0.93 -2.93 -26.00
C VAL A 66 -2.28 -2.31 -26.38
N GLU A 67 -3.12 -3.06 -27.09
CA GLU A 67 -4.45 -2.61 -27.48
C GLU A 67 -5.41 -2.61 -26.29
N TYR A 68 -5.32 -3.59 -25.39
CA TYR A 68 -6.06 -3.58 -24.12
C TYR A 68 -5.68 -2.36 -23.26
N VAL A 69 -4.38 -2.10 -23.10
CA VAL A 69 -3.89 -0.92 -22.35
C VAL A 69 -4.43 0.38 -22.93
N LYS A 70 -4.37 0.57 -24.26
CA LYS A 70 -4.90 1.78 -24.90
C LYS A 70 -6.39 1.97 -24.64
N ARG A 71 -7.17 0.89 -24.74
CA ARG A 71 -8.64 0.92 -24.52
C ARG A 71 -8.97 1.29 -23.09
N ASP A 72 -8.32 0.67 -22.11
CA ASP A 72 -8.57 0.96 -20.71
C ASP A 72 -8.12 2.38 -20.33
N LEU A 73 -7.02 2.87 -20.90
CA LEU A 73 -6.59 4.27 -20.73
C LEU A 73 -7.62 5.25 -21.31
N LEU A 74 -8.15 4.98 -22.50
CA LEU A 74 -9.21 5.81 -23.08
C LEU A 74 -10.47 5.81 -22.22
N PHE A 75 -10.87 4.64 -21.72
CA PHE A 75 -11.98 4.53 -20.79
C PHE A 75 -11.77 5.41 -19.56
N GLN A 76 -10.59 5.36 -18.94
CA GLN A 76 -10.25 6.19 -17.78
C GLN A 76 -10.30 7.69 -18.11
N LEU A 77 -9.79 8.10 -19.28
CA LEU A 77 -9.83 9.49 -19.73
C LEU A 77 -11.24 10.00 -20.02
N VAL A 78 -12.13 9.14 -20.55
CA VAL A 78 -13.54 9.46 -20.77
C VAL A 78 -14.27 9.66 -19.44
N LEU A 79 -14.08 8.75 -18.48
CA LEU A 79 -14.73 8.84 -17.18
C LEU A 79 -14.29 10.08 -16.38
N ASP A 80 -13.01 10.43 -16.46
CA ASP A 80 -12.47 11.62 -15.80
C ASP A 80 -12.89 12.93 -16.51
N GLY A 81 -13.37 12.84 -17.75
CA GLY A 81 -13.74 14.01 -18.56
C GLY A 81 -12.54 14.80 -19.10
N THR A 82 -11.33 14.27 -18.96
CA THR A 82 -10.09 14.89 -19.48
C THR A 82 -9.99 14.80 -21.00
N LEU A 83 -10.71 13.86 -21.61
CA LEU A 83 -10.69 13.65 -23.04
C LEU A 83 -11.44 14.77 -23.79
N ASN A 84 -10.70 15.74 -24.33
CA ASN A 84 -11.27 16.92 -25.00
C ASN A 84 -11.51 16.65 -26.49
N THR A 85 -12.76 16.78 -26.95
CA THR A 85 -13.16 16.62 -28.35
C THR A 85 -12.89 17.84 -29.22
N ASP A 86 -12.64 19.00 -28.61
CA ASP A 86 -12.40 20.27 -29.31
C ASP A 86 -10.93 20.42 -29.78
N ILE A 87 -10.12 19.38 -29.57
CA ILE A 87 -8.73 19.36 -30.04
C ILE A 87 -8.73 19.26 -31.56
N VAL A 88 -8.07 20.20 -32.23
CA VAL A 88 -7.79 20.11 -33.67
C VAL A 88 -6.80 18.98 -33.89
N VAL A 89 -7.25 17.94 -34.59
CA VAL A 89 -6.47 16.74 -34.85
C VAL A 89 -5.64 16.95 -36.13
N PRO A 90 -4.35 16.62 -36.12
CA PRO A 90 -3.52 16.68 -37.32
C PRO A 90 -4.08 15.82 -38.46
N ASP A 91 -3.93 16.30 -39.68
CA ASP A 91 -4.51 15.71 -40.88
C ASP A 91 -4.07 14.27 -41.09
N HIS A 92 -2.79 13.95 -40.87
CA HIS A 92 -2.29 12.57 -41.00
C HIS A 92 -2.93 11.59 -40.00
N ILE A 93 -3.25 12.00 -38.77
CA ILE A 93 -3.97 11.16 -37.79
C ILE A 93 -5.42 10.95 -38.22
N LEU A 94 -6.08 12.03 -38.65
CA LEU A 94 -7.45 11.94 -39.14
C LEU A 94 -7.55 11.06 -40.40
N LEU A 95 -6.56 11.12 -41.30
CA LEU A 95 -6.50 10.27 -42.49
C LEU A 95 -6.34 8.79 -42.12
N GLN A 96 -5.48 8.47 -41.15
CA GLN A 96 -5.37 7.10 -40.62
C GLN A 96 -6.70 6.58 -40.09
N TRP A 97 -7.47 7.40 -39.37
CA TRP A 97 -8.82 7.05 -38.93
C TRP A 97 -9.83 6.92 -40.08
N TYR A 98 -9.81 7.87 -41.01
CA TYR A 98 -10.75 7.95 -42.12
C TYR A 98 -10.63 6.73 -43.07
N PHE A 99 -9.41 6.28 -43.35
CA PHE A 99 -9.19 5.10 -44.18
C PHE A 99 -9.41 3.78 -43.44
N ASN A 100 -9.18 3.76 -42.12
CA ASN A 100 -9.31 2.54 -41.32
C ASN A 100 -10.66 2.45 -40.55
N GLU A 101 -11.76 2.97 -41.11
CA GLU A 101 -13.13 3.00 -40.52
C GLU A 101 -13.61 1.68 -39.89
N LYS A 102 -13.03 0.53 -40.24
CA LYS A 102 -13.37 -0.79 -39.66
C LYS A 102 -12.56 -1.19 -38.42
N THR A 103 -11.50 -0.47 -38.06
CA THR A 103 -10.56 -0.86 -37.00
C THR A 103 -10.77 -0.15 -35.67
N ILE A 104 -11.37 1.04 -35.66
CA ILE A 104 -11.58 1.84 -34.45
C ILE A 104 -13.04 2.30 -34.42
N ASP A 105 -13.87 1.53 -33.72
CA ASP A 105 -15.23 1.94 -33.35
C ASP A 105 -15.13 2.38 -31.90
N VAL A 106 -14.83 3.67 -31.66
CA VAL A 106 -14.56 4.21 -30.31
C VAL A 106 -15.67 3.85 -29.33
N VAL A 107 -16.94 3.87 -29.77
CA VAL A 107 -18.07 3.45 -28.94
C VAL A 107 -17.96 1.97 -28.61
N LYS A 108 -17.80 1.09 -29.60
CA LYS A 108 -17.67 -0.36 -29.36
C LYS A 108 -16.42 -0.71 -28.56
N ASP A 109 -15.29 -0.06 -28.80
CA ASP A 109 -14.02 -0.33 -28.15
C ASP A 109 -14.02 0.12 -26.70
N VAL A 110 -14.66 1.25 -26.38
CA VAL A 110 -14.90 1.71 -25.01
C VAL A 110 -15.93 0.81 -24.31
N MET A 111 -17.00 0.40 -25.00
CA MET A 111 -18.12 -0.34 -24.41
C MET A 111 -17.84 -1.84 -24.23
N ARG A 112 -16.94 -2.44 -25.02
CA ARG A 112 -16.60 -3.87 -24.96
C ARG A 112 -16.09 -4.30 -23.57
N PHE A 113 -15.49 -3.39 -22.81
CA PHE A 113 -14.90 -3.67 -21.50
C PHE A 113 -15.61 -2.98 -20.33
N ALA A 114 -16.63 -2.16 -20.62
CA ALA A 114 -17.43 -1.47 -19.62
C ALA A 114 -17.93 -2.39 -18.48
N PRO A 115 -18.46 -3.61 -18.72
CA PRO A 115 -18.96 -4.46 -17.65
C PRO A 115 -17.91 -4.88 -16.61
N SER A 116 -16.64 -4.90 -16.97
CA SER A 116 -15.54 -5.37 -16.10
C SER A 116 -14.89 -4.27 -15.25
N VAL A 117 -15.15 -3.00 -15.56
CA VAL A 117 -14.47 -1.85 -14.93
C VAL A 117 -15.46 -0.93 -14.19
N LEU A 118 -16.75 -0.94 -14.57
CA LEU A 118 -17.77 -0.11 -13.96
C LEU A 118 -18.08 -0.58 -12.53
N ARG A 119 -17.96 0.36 -11.57
CA ARG A 119 -18.32 0.12 -10.17
C ARG A 119 -19.82 0.33 -9.92
N ASP A 120 -20.47 1.14 -10.77
CA ASP A 120 -21.91 1.42 -10.71
C ASP A 120 -22.51 1.68 -12.11
N GLY A 121 -23.84 1.57 -12.21
CA GLY A 121 -24.55 1.75 -13.48
C GLY A 121 -24.63 3.21 -13.98
N SER A 122 -24.35 4.20 -13.14
CA SER A 122 -24.37 5.62 -13.52
C SER A 122 -23.14 5.99 -14.36
N GLN A 123 -22.00 5.34 -14.10
CA GLN A 123 -20.77 5.47 -14.89
C GLN A 123 -20.97 5.03 -16.35
N LEU A 124 -21.86 4.07 -16.62
CA LEU A 124 -22.18 3.62 -17.98
C LEU A 124 -22.77 4.76 -18.83
N GLY A 125 -23.64 5.57 -18.23
CA GLY A 125 -24.26 6.71 -18.92
C GLY A 125 -23.26 7.81 -19.26
N VAL A 126 -22.30 8.08 -18.36
CA VAL A 126 -21.20 9.03 -18.61
C VAL A 126 -20.30 8.51 -19.73
N LEU A 127 -19.94 7.23 -19.66
CA LEU A 127 -19.10 6.58 -20.65
C LEU A 127 -19.71 6.61 -22.06
N LEU A 128 -20.99 6.23 -22.19
CA LEU A 128 -21.74 6.27 -23.44
C LEU A 128 -21.74 7.67 -24.04
N LYS A 129 -22.07 8.68 -23.24
CA LYS A 129 -22.11 10.08 -23.70
C LYS A 129 -20.75 10.56 -24.17
N GLY A 130 -19.70 10.28 -23.39
CA GLY A 130 -18.33 10.65 -23.76
C GLY A 130 -17.84 9.94 -25.02
N ALA A 131 -18.13 8.64 -25.17
CA ALA A 131 -17.78 7.88 -26.36
C ALA A 131 -18.50 8.39 -27.62
N ILE A 132 -19.80 8.71 -27.52
CA ILE A 132 -20.57 9.28 -28.64
C ILE A 132 -20.01 10.66 -29.02
N ALA A 133 -19.76 11.53 -28.04
CA ALA A 133 -19.22 12.87 -28.28
C ALA A 133 -17.87 12.82 -29.01
N LEU A 134 -17.01 11.85 -28.68
CA LEU A 134 -15.76 11.62 -29.40
C LEU A 134 -15.98 11.24 -30.85
N THR A 135 -16.80 10.21 -31.08
CA THR A 135 -17.08 9.73 -32.43
C THR A 135 -17.66 10.85 -33.29
N GLU A 136 -18.58 11.66 -32.77
CA GLU A 136 -19.14 12.82 -33.45
C GLU A 136 -18.09 13.91 -33.71
N GLY A 137 -17.27 14.24 -32.72
CA GLY A 137 -16.19 15.21 -32.82
C GLY A 137 -15.19 14.85 -33.94
N PHE A 138 -14.68 13.62 -33.95
CA PHE A 138 -13.76 13.16 -35.00
C PHE A 138 -14.42 13.05 -36.37
N ALA A 139 -15.64 12.48 -36.44
CA ALA A 139 -16.38 12.38 -37.69
C ALA A 139 -16.62 13.76 -38.31
N SER A 140 -16.87 14.79 -37.49
CA SER A 140 -17.01 16.17 -37.96
C SER A 140 -15.71 16.70 -38.60
N GLN A 141 -14.55 16.45 -37.99
CA GLN A 141 -13.25 16.87 -38.51
C GLN A 141 -12.86 16.09 -39.78
N CYS A 142 -13.24 14.81 -39.89
CA CYS A 142 -13.01 14.00 -41.08
C CYS A 142 -13.81 14.43 -42.32
N LYS A 143 -14.87 15.25 -42.17
CA LYS A 143 -15.67 15.76 -43.32
C LYS A 143 -14.81 16.49 -44.35
N LYS A 144 -13.66 17.06 -43.96
CA LYS A 144 -12.73 17.74 -44.88
C LYS A 144 -12.06 16.81 -45.88
N PHE A 145 -12.07 15.50 -45.64
CA PHE A 145 -11.53 14.47 -46.54
C PHE A 145 -12.61 13.78 -47.39
N LYS A 146 -13.85 14.26 -47.34
CA LYS A 146 -14.94 13.69 -48.13
C LYS A 146 -14.63 13.78 -49.63
N GLY A 147 -14.77 12.66 -50.35
CA GLY A 147 -14.38 12.53 -51.76
C GLY A 147 -12.95 12.04 -51.99
N LEU A 148 -12.11 11.98 -50.94
CA LEU A 148 -10.75 11.44 -51.06
C LEU A 148 -10.76 9.93 -51.37
N LYS A 149 -11.65 9.15 -50.75
CA LYS A 149 -11.84 7.71 -51.06
C LYS A 149 -12.19 7.49 -52.54
N GLU A 150 -13.12 8.28 -53.07
CA GLU A 150 -13.58 8.22 -54.47
C GLU A 150 -12.45 8.60 -55.43
N ASN A 151 -11.68 9.64 -55.11
CA ASN A 151 -10.51 10.05 -55.91
C ASN A 151 -9.36 9.04 -55.87
N ILE A 152 -9.23 8.20 -54.84
CA ILE A 152 -8.18 7.17 -54.72
C ILE A 152 -8.52 5.93 -55.53
N GLU A 153 -9.81 5.58 -55.62
CA GLU A 153 -10.26 4.52 -56.54
C GLU A 153 -10.10 4.95 -58.01
N GLU A 154 -10.16 6.26 -58.31
CA GLU A 154 -9.98 6.81 -59.66
C GLU A 154 -8.53 7.26 -60.00
N ALA A 155 -7.66 7.54 -59.00
CA ALA A 155 -6.32 8.09 -59.23
C ALA A 155 -5.18 7.19 -58.72
N LYS A 156 -4.22 6.95 -59.61
CA LYS A 156 -2.97 6.20 -59.40
C LYS A 156 -2.27 6.61 -58.09
N PHE A 157 -1.90 5.59 -57.31
CA PHE A 157 -1.17 5.58 -56.04
C PHE A 157 -0.01 6.60 -55.88
N GLU A 158 0.57 7.11 -56.97
CA GLU A 158 1.72 8.03 -56.98
C GLU A 158 1.40 9.45 -56.47
N LYS A 159 0.17 9.97 -56.69
CA LYS A 159 -0.22 11.31 -56.16
C LYS A 159 -0.47 11.31 -54.64
N LEU A 160 -0.84 10.15 -54.10
CA LEU A 160 -1.05 9.93 -52.68
C LEU A 160 0.27 9.96 -51.91
N THR A 161 1.34 9.38 -52.49
CA THR A 161 2.67 9.38 -51.90
C THR A 161 3.30 10.76 -51.85
N GLU A 162 3.07 11.61 -52.86
CA GLU A 162 3.53 13.01 -52.87
C GLU A 162 2.78 13.85 -51.81
N SER A 163 1.46 13.69 -51.70
CA SER A 163 0.64 14.40 -50.71
C SER A 163 0.95 13.98 -49.26
N ALA A 164 1.30 12.71 -49.04
CA ALA A 164 1.71 12.20 -47.73
C ALA A 164 3.14 12.64 -47.35
N ALA A 165 4.05 12.72 -48.32
CA ALA A 165 5.42 13.20 -48.11
C ALA A 165 5.49 14.71 -47.84
N GLU A 166 4.66 15.53 -48.49
CA GLU A 166 4.56 16.97 -48.19
C GLU A 166 3.97 17.23 -46.79
N MET A 167 3.15 16.31 -46.26
CA MET A 167 2.57 16.43 -44.91
C MET A 167 3.48 15.95 -43.79
N SER A 168 4.53 15.16 -44.06
CA SER A 168 5.50 14.74 -43.04
C SER A 168 6.53 15.81 -42.68
N ASP A 169 6.78 16.79 -43.55
CA ASP A 169 7.79 17.84 -43.34
C ASP A 169 7.34 18.95 -42.36
N THR A 170 6.07 18.92 -41.89
CA THR A 170 5.49 19.96 -41.02
C THR A 170 5.00 19.46 -39.66
N THR A 171 5.17 18.18 -39.35
CA THR A 171 4.58 17.58 -38.15
C THR A 171 5.51 17.62 -36.95
N ASP A 172 5.00 18.13 -35.83
CA ASP A 172 5.48 17.74 -34.50
C ASP A 172 5.61 16.20 -34.46
N ASP A 173 6.65 15.71 -33.78
CA ASP A 173 7.11 14.31 -33.59
C ASP A 173 6.05 13.30 -33.07
N VAL A 174 4.78 13.72 -33.01
CA VAL A 174 3.59 12.94 -32.65
C VAL A 174 2.99 12.23 -33.86
N GLY A 175 3.51 12.47 -35.07
CA GLY A 175 2.92 11.97 -36.32
C GLY A 175 3.09 10.49 -36.63
N GLU A 176 3.96 9.79 -35.91
CA GLU A 176 4.14 8.33 -36.02
C GLU A 176 3.20 7.52 -35.12
N LEU A 177 2.38 8.18 -34.30
CA LEU A 177 1.45 7.47 -33.40
C LEU A 177 0.23 6.98 -34.15
N ASP A 178 -0.19 5.75 -33.83
CA ASP A 178 -1.54 5.33 -34.17
C ASP A 178 -2.56 6.28 -33.49
N PRO A 179 -3.76 6.46 -34.08
CA PRO A 179 -4.68 7.49 -33.62
C PRO A 179 -5.10 7.38 -32.15
N MET A 180 -5.20 6.15 -31.62
CA MET A 180 -5.55 5.91 -30.21
C MET A 180 -4.41 6.37 -29.29
N SER A 181 -3.16 5.99 -29.61
CA SER A 181 -1.98 6.46 -28.87
C SER A 181 -1.86 7.99 -28.93
N TRP A 182 -2.15 8.61 -30.07
CA TRP A 182 -2.14 10.06 -30.24
C TRP A 182 -3.15 10.72 -29.30
N LEU A 183 -4.39 10.23 -29.31
CA LEU A 183 -5.48 10.77 -28.49
C LEU A 183 -5.20 10.67 -26.99
N ILE A 184 -4.74 9.51 -26.53
CA ILE A 184 -4.35 9.27 -25.14
C ILE A 184 -3.25 10.26 -24.73
N THR A 185 -2.18 10.32 -25.53
CA THR A 185 -1.01 11.16 -25.24
C THR A 185 -1.40 12.63 -25.18
N ARG A 186 -2.19 13.12 -26.16
CA ARG A 186 -2.60 14.51 -26.22
C ARG A 186 -3.50 14.91 -25.04
N SER A 187 -4.39 14.01 -24.64
CA SER A 187 -5.27 14.22 -23.48
C SER A 187 -4.47 14.32 -22.18
N ILE A 188 -3.49 13.43 -22.00
CA ILE A 188 -2.61 13.44 -20.82
C ILE A 188 -1.73 14.69 -20.79
N MET A 189 -1.16 15.10 -21.93
CA MET A 189 -0.30 16.29 -22.01
C MET A 189 -1.06 17.60 -21.79
N GLY A 190 -2.38 17.62 -22.02
CA GLY A 190 -3.23 18.79 -21.77
C GLY A 190 -3.54 19.04 -20.29
N LEU A 191 -3.15 18.12 -19.39
CA LEU A 191 -3.44 18.22 -17.97
C LEU A 191 -2.62 19.30 -17.27
N LYS A 192 -3.29 20.06 -16.40
CA LYS A 192 -2.63 21.08 -15.56
C LYS A 192 -1.82 20.47 -14.41
N LYS A 193 -2.32 19.35 -13.85
CA LYS A 193 -1.67 18.61 -12.76
C LYS A 193 -0.79 17.51 -13.35
N LYS A 194 0.17 17.03 -12.56
CA LYS A 194 1.08 15.96 -13.01
C LYS A 194 0.29 14.64 -13.18
N PRO A 195 0.27 14.04 -14.38
CA PRO A 195 -0.46 12.79 -14.59
C PRO A 195 0.30 11.60 -13.98
N VAL A 196 -0.39 10.81 -13.17
CA VAL A 196 0.14 9.60 -12.52
C VAL A 196 -0.70 8.41 -12.93
N LEU A 197 -0.06 7.40 -13.52
CA LEU A 197 -0.68 6.12 -13.82
C LEU A 197 -0.41 5.13 -12.68
N ILE A 198 -1.46 4.49 -12.21
CA ILE A 198 -1.38 3.41 -11.24
C ILE A 198 -1.86 2.13 -11.92
N ILE A 199 -1.05 1.08 -11.84
CA ILE A 199 -1.39 -0.24 -12.40
C ILE A 199 -1.52 -1.21 -11.22
N GLU A 200 -2.75 -1.61 -10.94
CA GLU A 200 -3.12 -2.44 -9.80
C GLU A 200 -3.23 -3.92 -10.21
N ASP A 201 -3.50 -4.81 -9.27
CA ASP A 201 -3.78 -6.25 -9.49
C ASP A 201 -2.77 -7.04 -10.35
N LEU A 202 -1.53 -6.55 -10.52
CA LEU A 202 -0.47 -7.22 -11.27
C LEU A 202 -0.06 -8.58 -10.67
N ASP A 203 -0.39 -8.80 -9.39
CA ASP A 203 -0.23 -10.07 -8.67
C ASP A 203 -1.17 -11.19 -9.16
N ARG A 204 -2.14 -10.88 -10.02
CA ARG A 204 -3.06 -11.85 -10.64
C ARG A 204 -2.69 -12.21 -12.08
N ILE A 205 -1.58 -11.68 -12.59
CA ILE A 205 -1.20 -11.81 -13.99
C ILE A 205 -0.02 -12.77 -14.09
N GLU A 206 -0.10 -13.68 -15.06
CA GLU A 206 1.01 -14.58 -15.37
C GLU A 206 2.28 -13.78 -15.77
N PRO A 207 3.49 -14.29 -15.45
CA PRO A 207 4.73 -13.54 -15.65
C PRO A 207 4.93 -12.98 -17.05
N MET A 208 4.57 -13.73 -18.10
CA MET A 208 4.77 -13.30 -19.49
C MET A 208 3.94 -12.05 -19.83
N GLN A 209 2.66 -12.04 -19.48
CA GLN A 209 1.74 -10.94 -19.71
C GLN A 209 2.12 -9.73 -18.83
N LEU A 210 2.55 -9.97 -17.58
CA LEU A 210 3.08 -8.95 -16.69
C LEU A 210 4.25 -8.18 -17.35
N PHE A 211 5.15 -8.90 -18.02
CA PHE A 211 6.27 -8.29 -18.74
C PHE A 211 5.85 -7.57 -20.01
N GLY A 212 4.84 -8.09 -20.72
CA GLY A 212 4.19 -7.35 -21.80
C GLY A 212 3.71 -5.97 -21.34
N ILE A 213 3.08 -5.89 -20.16
CA ILE A 213 2.65 -4.63 -19.55
C ILE A 213 3.85 -3.73 -19.23
N PHE A 214 4.90 -4.26 -18.57
CA PHE A 214 6.06 -3.42 -18.25
C PHE A 214 6.75 -2.86 -19.50
N ASN A 215 6.88 -3.67 -20.56
CA ASN A 215 7.48 -3.27 -21.83
C ASN A 215 6.76 -2.07 -22.46
N ILE A 216 5.42 -2.05 -22.42
CA ILE A 216 4.64 -0.91 -22.96
C ILE A 216 5.03 0.41 -22.31
N PHE A 217 5.30 0.39 -21.00
CA PHE A 217 5.55 1.58 -20.20
C PHE A 217 7.03 1.90 -20.00
N SER A 218 7.94 0.96 -20.28
CA SER A 218 9.38 1.16 -20.19
C SER A 218 9.96 1.89 -21.41
N VAL A 219 9.32 1.76 -22.58
CA VAL A 219 9.71 2.45 -23.82
C VAL A 219 9.76 3.96 -23.59
N ARG A 220 10.98 4.51 -23.60
CA ARG A 220 11.22 5.95 -23.59
C ARG A 220 10.97 6.47 -24.99
N THR A 221 10.23 7.58 -25.09
CA THR A 221 10.05 8.27 -26.36
C THR A 221 10.72 9.63 -26.25
N GLU A 222 11.78 9.84 -27.01
CA GLU A 222 12.51 11.12 -27.08
C GLU A 222 11.71 12.12 -27.92
N LYS A 223 10.51 12.50 -27.48
CA LYS A 223 9.70 13.43 -28.27
C LYS A 223 10.26 14.83 -28.15
N LYS A 224 10.64 15.42 -29.28
CA LYS A 224 10.93 16.86 -29.35
C LYS A 224 9.65 17.65 -29.30
N ILE A 225 9.28 18.15 -28.12
CA ILE A 225 8.20 19.12 -28.01
C ILE A 225 8.77 20.47 -28.44
N ALA A 226 8.39 20.94 -29.62
CA ALA A 226 8.52 22.34 -29.98
C ALA A 226 7.61 23.15 -29.05
N SER A 227 8.14 23.50 -27.88
CA SER A 227 7.67 24.70 -27.21
C SER A 227 7.84 25.80 -28.25
N LYS A 228 6.75 26.35 -28.79
CA LYS A 228 6.81 27.64 -29.48
C LYS A 228 7.31 28.63 -28.45
N GLY A 229 8.62 28.77 -28.37
CA GLY A 229 9.30 29.69 -27.50
C GLY A 229 8.87 31.08 -27.93
N THR A 230 8.13 31.74 -27.07
CA THR A 230 8.16 33.19 -27.02
C THR A 230 9.64 33.55 -26.84
N LYS A 231 10.25 34.13 -27.87
CA LYS A 231 11.59 34.70 -27.78
C LYS A 231 11.59 35.73 -26.66
N ASN A 232 12.15 35.42 -25.50
CA ASN A 232 12.53 36.44 -24.56
C ASN A 232 13.87 37.03 -25.03
N ALA A 233 13.96 38.35 -25.04
CA ALA A 233 15.06 39.13 -25.63
C ALA A 233 16.43 38.97 -24.94
N ASN A 234 16.60 37.99 -24.05
CA ASN A 234 17.85 37.75 -23.33
C ASN A 234 18.24 36.28 -23.54
N GLY A 235 19.35 36.05 -24.26
CA GLY A 235 19.78 34.75 -24.78
C GLY A 235 20.15 33.69 -23.74
N SER A 236 19.20 33.22 -22.93
CA SER A 236 19.32 31.98 -22.18
C SER A 236 19.01 30.80 -23.10
N LYS A 237 19.93 29.83 -23.10
CA LYS A 237 19.90 28.61 -23.91
C LYS A 237 18.55 27.89 -23.87
N GLU A 238 18.18 27.40 -25.04
CA GLU A 238 16.98 26.62 -25.37
C GLU A 238 16.69 25.55 -24.31
N ASN A 239 15.42 25.51 -23.88
CA ASN A 239 14.90 24.40 -23.08
C ASN A 239 15.09 23.11 -23.88
N GLU A 240 15.72 22.10 -23.26
CA GLU A 240 15.75 20.75 -23.79
C GLU A 240 14.32 20.30 -24.17
N PRO A 241 14.15 19.49 -25.22
CA PRO A 241 12.85 18.92 -25.53
C PRO A 241 12.29 18.19 -24.31
N ASP A 242 11.04 18.47 -23.92
CA ASP A 242 10.37 17.75 -22.84
C ASP A 242 10.25 16.26 -23.24
N ARG A 243 11.22 15.46 -22.80
CA ARG A 243 11.28 14.02 -23.07
C ARG A 243 10.11 13.34 -22.35
N THR A 244 9.19 12.73 -23.11
CA THR A 244 8.15 11.88 -22.50
C THR A 244 8.78 10.58 -22.00
N LEU A 245 8.81 10.40 -20.68
CA LEU A 245 9.49 9.27 -20.02
C LEU A 245 8.85 7.90 -20.31
N ASN A 246 7.66 7.86 -20.93
CA ASN A 246 6.94 6.66 -21.38
C ASN A 246 6.09 6.95 -22.63
N LYS A 247 5.53 5.89 -23.24
CA LYS A 247 4.72 5.90 -24.47
C LYS A 247 3.58 6.92 -24.48
N PHE A 248 2.87 7.10 -23.37
CA PHE A 248 1.62 7.88 -23.30
C PHE A 248 1.77 9.23 -22.60
N GLY A 249 2.97 9.61 -22.17
CA GLY A 249 3.23 10.92 -21.58
C GLY A 249 2.90 11.08 -20.09
N PHE A 250 2.67 9.98 -19.35
CA PHE A 250 2.51 10.06 -17.89
C PHE A 250 3.77 10.61 -17.22
N ALA A 251 3.62 11.46 -16.20
CA ALA A 251 4.78 11.96 -15.45
C ALA A 251 5.34 10.88 -14.52
N LYS A 252 4.46 10.03 -13.96
CA LYS A 252 4.82 8.93 -13.06
C LYS A 252 3.99 7.68 -13.36
N ILE A 253 4.60 6.51 -13.24
CA ILE A 253 3.92 5.21 -13.32
C ILE A 253 4.24 4.42 -12.04
N ILE A 254 3.20 3.91 -11.41
CA ILE A 254 3.27 3.13 -10.17
C ILE A 254 2.74 1.73 -10.47
N PHE A 255 3.64 0.75 -10.49
CA PHE A 255 3.25 -0.66 -10.57
C PHE A 255 3.00 -1.18 -9.16
N MET A 256 1.80 -1.68 -8.89
CA MET A 256 1.45 -2.17 -7.57
C MET A 256 1.33 -3.68 -7.58
N MET A 257 2.21 -4.36 -6.84
CA MET A 257 2.29 -5.82 -6.78
C MET A 257 2.99 -6.26 -5.50
N ASP A 258 2.94 -7.55 -5.17
CA ASP A 258 3.90 -8.15 -4.25
C ASP A 258 5.14 -8.59 -5.04
N THR A 259 6.19 -7.76 -5.07
CA THR A 259 7.39 -8.07 -5.87
C THR A 259 8.12 -9.34 -5.38
N ILE A 260 7.96 -9.70 -4.10
CA ILE A 260 8.59 -10.89 -3.52
C ILE A 260 7.86 -12.14 -3.99
N ALA A 261 6.52 -12.10 -3.97
CA ALA A 261 5.70 -13.18 -4.51
C ALA A 261 5.91 -13.35 -6.02
N ILE A 262 5.87 -12.24 -6.78
CA ILE A 262 6.16 -12.26 -8.23
C ILE A 262 7.56 -12.81 -8.51
N GLY A 263 8.59 -12.43 -7.74
CA GLY A 263 9.93 -12.99 -7.92
C GLY A 263 9.99 -14.49 -7.66
N THR A 264 9.20 -15.00 -6.71
CA THR A 264 9.06 -16.45 -6.48
C THR A 264 8.37 -17.14 -7.65
N ILE A 265 7.27 -16.58 -8.16
CA ILE A 265 6.56 -17.12 -9.33
C ILE A 265 7.49 -17.11 -10.55
N PHE A 266 8.21 -16.02 -10.78
CA PHE A 266 9.17 -15.89 -11.87
C PHE A 266 10.23 -17.00 -11.83
N ARG A 267 10.84 -17.24 -10.66
CA ARG A 267 11.82 -18.32 -10.52
C ARG A 267 11.21 -19.71 -10.75
N ASN A 268 9.94 -19.92 -10.39
CA ASN A 268 9.26 -21.17 -10.70
C ASN A 268 9.04 -21.37 -12.21
N TYR A 269 8.77 -20.30 -12.96
CA TYR A 269 8.57 -20.36 -14.42
C TYR A 269 9.89 -20.41 -15.20
N TYR A 270 10.91 -19.67 -14.77
CA TYR A 270 12.15 -19.45 -15.54
C TYR A 270 13.42 -20.03 -14.87
N GLY A 271 13.28 -20.76 -13.76
CA GLY A 271 14.40 -21.33 -13.00
C GLY A 271 15.21 -20.29 -12.23
N GLU A 272 16.53 -20.48 -12.16
CA GLU A 272 17.48 -19.61 -11.44
C GLU A 272 17.74 -18.24 -12.11
N ALA A 273 16.81 -17.77 -12.94
CA ALA A 273 16.89 -16.48 -13.60
C ALA A 273 16.87 -15.32 -12.58
N ASN A 274 17.69 -14.29 -12.83
CA ASN A 274 17.85 -13.14 -11.94
C ASN A 274 16.67 -12.16 -12.04
N TYR A 275 15.60 -12.42 -11.28
CA TYR A 275 14.43 -11.55 -11.18
C TYR A 275 14.81 -10.12 -10.79
N GLU A 276 15.71 -9.96 -9.81
CA GLU A 276 16.10 -8.66 -9.27
C GLU A 276 16.86 -7.80 -10.30
N GLY A 277 17.64 -8.43 -11.17
CA GLY A 277 18.28 -7.78 -12.31
C GLY A 277 17.25 -7.37 -13.36
N TYR A 278 16.35 -8.28 -13.71
CA TYR A 278 15.33 -8.06 -14.73
C TYR A 278 14.35 -6.94 -14.35
N ILE A 279 13.80 -6.96 -13.13
CA ILE A 279 12.81 -5.98 -12.70
C ILE A 279 13.36 -4.56 -12.64
N LYS A 280 14.68 -4.40 -12.42
CA LYS A 280 15.38 -3.11 -12.41
C LYS A 280 15.39 -2.42 -13.77
N GLU A 281 15.19 -3.13 -14.87
CA GLU A 281 15.08 -2.51 -16.20
C GLU A 281 13.78 -1.71 -16.36
N PHE A 282 12.75 -2.05 -15.59
CA PHE A 282 11.41 -1.46 -15.68
C PHE A 282 11.17 -0.34 -14.67
N VAL A 283 11.93 -0.29 -13.57
CA VAL A 283 11.83 0.74 -12.54
C VAL A 283 12.99 1.73 -12.61
N SER A 284 12.70 3.02 -12.42
CA SER A 284 13.73 4.06 -12.54
C SER A 284 14.57 4.23 -11.25
N LYS A 285 14.15 3.63 -10.14
CA LYS A 285 14.83 3.62 -8.84
C LYS A 285 14.41 2.40 -8.02
N ASN A 286 14.90 2.30 -6.78
CA ASN A 286 14.52 1.30 -5.79
C ASN A 286 12.99 1.12 -5.65
N ILE A 287 12.60 -0.09 -5.30
CA ILE A 287 11.22 -0.47 -5.00
C ILE A 287 10.81 0.18 -3.66
N PHE A 288 9.60 0.73 -3.59
CA PHE A 288 9.04 1.20 -2.31
C PHE A 288 8.32 0.04 -1.63
N PHE A 289 8.91 -0.50 -0.57
CA PHE A 289 8.28 -1.54 0.24
C PHE A 289 7.35 -0.94 1.28
N HIS A 290 6.08 -1.33 1.24
CA HIS A 290 5.11 -1.04 2.26
C HIS A 290 4.63 -2.34 2.88
N SER A 291 4.86 -2.47 4.19
CA SER A 291 4.30 -3.58 4.95
C SER A 291 3.48 -3.08 6.12
N VAL A 292 2.22 -3.53 6.16
CA VAL A 292 1.30 -3.26 7.27
C VAL A 292 1.67 -4.14 8.47
N SER A 293 2.09 -5.39 8.25
CA SER A 293 2.50 -6.30 9.34
C SER A 293 3.70 -5.81 10.13
N GLU A 294 4.72 -5.27 9.46
CA GLU A 294 5.90 -4.73 10.13
C GLU A 294 5.54 -3.54 11.04
N HIS A 295 4.61 -2.69 10.58
CA HIS A 295 4.13 -1.58 11.39
C HIS A 295 3.31 -2.06 12.60
N ALA A 296 2.36 -2.97 12.38
CA ALA A 296 1.53 -3.51 13.45
C ALA A 296 2.41 -4.19 14.52
N LYS A 297 3.39 -5.00 14.09
CA LYS A 297 4.39 -5.61 14.97
C LYS A 297 5.18 -4.58 15.77
N ASN A 298 5.70 -3.54 15.11
CA ASN A 298 6.45 -2.47 15.81
C ASN A 298 5.56 -1.72 16.81
N SER A 299 4.27 -1.54 16.49
CA SER A 299 3.31 -0.88 17.38
C SER A 299 3.00 -1.74 18.60
N ILE A 300 2.78 -3.05 18.42
CA ILE A 300 2.61 -4.02 19.52
C ILE A 300 3.90 -4.09 20.36
N GLN A 301 5.08 -4.14 19.74
CA GLN A 301 6.36 -4.14 20.44
C GLN A 301 6.55 -2.89 21.29
N SER A 302 6.18 -1.72 20.77
CA SER A 302 6.25 -0.45 21.53
C SER A 302 5.26 -0.48 22.70
N TYR A 303 4.02 -0.92 22.46
CA TYR A 303 3.00 -1.05 23.50
C TYR A 303 3.41 -2.02 24.61
N VAL A 304 3.93 -3.20 24.26
CA VAL A 304 4.43 -4.19 25.23
C VAL A 304 5.53 -3.59 26.12
N LYS A 305 6.44 -2.83 25.52
CA LYS A 305 7.53 -2.19 26.25
C LYS A 305 7.06 -1.03 27.14
N GLU A 306 6.24 -0.14 26.60
CA GLU A 306 5.85 1.12 27.25
C GLU A 306 4.72 0.91 28.28
N GLU A 307 3.74 0.07 27.95
CA GLU A 307 2.50 -0.10 28.72
C GLU A 307 2.47 -1.40 29.51
N CYS A 308 2.95 -2.51 28.93
CA CYS A 308 3.06 -3.79 29.64
C CYS A 308 4.38 -3.96 30.40
N LYS A 309 5.34 -3.04 30.25
CA LYS A 309 6.64 -3.02 30.95
C LYS A 309 7.41 -4.35 30.92
N VAL A 310 7.32 -5.11 29.83
CA VAL A 310 7.99 -6.40 29.65
C VAL A 310 8.75 -6.41 28.34
N ASP A 311 9.86 -7.16 28.25
CA ASP A 311 10.57 -7.30 26.99
C ASP A 311 9.72 -8.03 25.94
N PHE A 312 9.78 -7.53 24.69
CA PHE A 312 8.99 -8.11 23.62
C PHE A 312 9.41 -9.56 23.27
N ASN A 313 10.67 -9.93 23.52
CA ASN A 313 11.12 -11.31 23.34
C ASN A 313 10.51 -12.23 24.40
N THR A 314 10.35 -11.76 25.63
CA THR A 314 9.64 -12.49 26.71
C THR A 314 8.21 -12.82 26.28
N VAL A 315 7.45 -11.83 25.80
CA VAL A 315 6.09 -12.06 25.27
C VAL A 315 6.10 -13.01 24.08
N THR A 316 7.06 -12.88 23.17
CA THR A 316 7.19 -13.75 21.99
C THR A 316 7.48 -15.20 22.38
N LYS A 317 8.29 -15.43 23.43
CA LYS A 317 8.58 -16.75 24.00
C LYS A 317 7.30 -17.39 24.55
N GLY A 318 6.53 -16.66 25.35
CA GLY A 318 5.24 -17.13 25.86
C GLY A 318 4.23 -17.44 24.75
N LEU A 319 4.11 -16.57 23.73
CA LEU A 319 3.23 -16.82 22.58
C LEU A 319 3.62 -18.09 21.83
N THR A 320 4.93 -18.31 21.66
CA THR A 320 5.46 -19.50 20.99
C THR A 320 5.12 -20.77 21.75
N ALA A 321 5.17 -20.74 23.09
CA ALA A 321 4.81 -21.88 23.94
C ALA A 321 3.34 -22.31 23.77
N VAL A 322 2.43 -21.36 23.50
CA VAL A 322 1.01 -21.65 23.25
C VAL A 322 0.65 -21.86 21.78
N GLY A 323 1.67 -21.97 20.91
CA GLY A 323 1.48 -22.24 19.48
C GLY A 323 1.09 -21.02 18.64
N ILE A 324 1.21 -19.80 19.17
CA ILE A 324 0.95 -18.55 18.45
C ILE A 324 2.28 -17.96 17.98
N ARG A 325 2.38 -17.66 16.69
CA ARG A 325 3.57 -17.00 16.10
C ARG A 325 3.16 -15.67 15.51
N LEU A 326 3.79 -14.58 15.97
CA LEU A 326 3.64 -13.26 15.34
C LEU A 326 4.43 -13.25 14.02
N GLY A 327 3.88 -13.92 13.01
CA GLY A 327 4.48 -14.15 11.70
C GLY A 327 3.87 -13.26 10.60
N LYS A 328 4.42 -13.39 9.38
CA LYS A 328 4.05 -12.56 8.22
C LYS A 328 2.61 -12.75 7.72
N ASN A 329 1.88 -13.78 8.16
CA ASN A 329 0.60 -14.19 7.59
C ASN A 329 -0.63 -13.76 8.41
N ASP A 330 -0.45 -13.37 9.67
CA ASP A 330 -1.56 -13.04 10.60
C ASP A 330 -1.86 -11.53 10.62
N ILE A 331 -1.78 -10.92 9.44
CA ILE A 331 -1.86 -9.45 9.24
C ILE A 331 -3.19 -8.90 9.73
N LYS A 332 -4.30 -9.56 9.40
CA LYS A 332 -5.64 -9.08 9.76
C LYS A 332 -5.87 -9.06 11.27
N ASP A 333 -5.27 -10.01 11.98
CA ASP A 333 -5.39 -10.08 13.42
C ASP A 333 -4.53 -9.01 14.09
N MET A 334 -3.34 -8.70 13.55
CA MET A 334 -2.40 -7.73 14.14
C MET A 334 -2.80 -6.26 13.99
N VAL A 335 -3.47 -5.86 12.90
CA VAL A 335 -3.72 -4.43 12.59
C VAL A 335 -4.65 -3.76 13.60
N ASN A 336 -5.64 -4.51 14.10
CA ASN A 336 -6.69 -3.96 14.96
C ASN A 336 -6.49 -4.30 16.45
N VAL A 337 -5.41 -5.02 16.81
CA VAL A 337 -5.17 -5.46 18.20
C VAL A 337 -5.22 -4.28 19.16
N LEU A 338 -4.64 -3.15 18.78
CA LEU A 338 -4.52 -1.95 19.61
C LEU A 338 -5.63 -0.92 19.37
N ASP A 339 -6.58 -1.18 18.47
CA ASP A 339 -7.66 -0.24 18.19
C ASP A 339 -8.63 -0.19 19.39
N ASN A 340 -8.90 1.02 19.90
CA ASN A 340 -9.71 1.22 21.11
C ASN A 340 -9.27 0.27 22.25
N PHE A 341 -7.96 0.16 22.49
CA PHE A 341 -7.41 -0.80 23.45
C PHE A 341 -7.87 -0.54 24.89
N GLU A 342 -8.14 0.72 25.24
CA GLU A 342 -8.66 1.09 26.56
C GLU A 342 -10.01 0.42 26.88
N ASP A 343 -10.77 0.02 25.86
CA ASP A 343 -12.01 -0.73 26.05
C ASP A 343 -11.77 -2.20 26.40
N ALA A 344 -10.56 -2.74 26.20
CA ALA A 344 -10.21 -4.14 26.42
C ALA A 344 -10.11 -4.53 27.90
N TYR A 345 -10.05 -3.56 28.81
CA TYR A 345 -9.89 -3.80 30.24
C TYR A 345 -10.70 -2.79 31.05
N ILE A 346 -10.77 -3.02 32.36
CA ILE A 346 -11.54 -2.22 33.31
C ILE A 346 -10.57 -1.59 34.30
N LYS A 347 -10.66 -0.27 34.46
CA LYS A 347 -9.96 0.46 35.51
C LYS A 347 -10.84 0.57 36.75
N LYS A 348 -10.50 -0.18 37.79
CA LYS A 348 -11.24 -0.24 39.05
C LYS A 348 -10.29 -0.41 40.23
N GLU A 349 -10.74 0.00 41.40
CA GLU A 349 -10.07 -0.25 42.67
C GLU A 349 -10.04 -1.74 43.02
N VAL A 350 -8.85 -2.21 43.41
CA VAL A 350 -8.57 -3.56 43.91
C VAL A 350 -8.13 -3.44 45.37
N SER A 351 -8.89 -4.04 46.29
CA SER A 351 -8.52 -4.09 47.71
C SER A 351 -7.74 -5.37 48.02
N VAL A 352 -6.61 -5.24 48.71
CA VAL A 352 -5.86 -6.36 49.32
C VAL A 352 -6.12 -6.38 50.82
N THR A 353 -6.08 -5.21 51.47
CA THR A 353 -6.47 -4.95 52.86
C THR A 353 -7.19 -3.61 52.95
N ASP A 354 -7.77 -3.29 54.11
CA ASP A 354 -8.43 -2.00 54.37
C ASP A 354 -7.48 -0.79 54.22
N SER A 355 -6.17 -1.00 54.21
CA SER A 355 -5.15 0.04 54.04
C SER A 355 -4.33 -0.10 52.75
N PHE A 356 -4.53 -1.18 51.98
CA PHE A 356 -3.80 -1.46 50.75
C PHE A 356 -4.77 -1.65 49.58
N HIS A 357 -4.89 -0.59 48.79
CA HIS A 357 -5.74 -0.52 47.61
C HIS A 357 -4.90 -0.09 46.41
N PHE A 358 -5.12 -0.65 45.23
CA PHE A 358 -4.46 -0.22 44.00
C PHE A 358 -5.45 -0.19 42.82
N LEU A 359 -5.09 0.43 41.71
CA LEU A 359 -5.92 0.41 40.49
C LEU A 359 -5.57 -0.80 39.62
N SER A 360 -6.57 -1.49 39.09
CA SER A 360 -6.42 -2.66 38.22
C SER A 360 -5.74 -2.38 36.87
N ASP A 361 -5.55 -1.11 36.52
CA ASP A 361 -4.81 -0.64 35.35
C ASP A 361 -3.30 -0.87 35.54
N THR A 362 -2.90 -2.14 35.56
CA THR A 362 -1.52 -2.59 35.76
C THR A 362 -0.93 -3.18 34.49
N PRO A 363 0.42 -3.27 34.39
CA PRO A 363 1.08 -3.92 33.25
C PRO A 363 0.57 -5.35 32.98
N LEU A 364 0.32 -6.14 34.03
CA LEU A 364 -0.27 -7.49 33.91
C LEU A 364 -1.64 -7.49 33.24
N VAL A 365 -2.55 -6.59 33.66
CA VAL A 365 -3.91 -6.52 33.09
C VAL A 365 -3.87 -6.09 31.63
N LYS A 366 -3.01 -5.11 31.29
CA LYS A 366 -2.79 -4.69 29.90
C LYS A 366 -2.21 -5.82 29.04
N LEU A 367 -1.26 -6.59 29.57
CA LEU A 367 -0.72 -7.76 28.88
C LEU A 367 -1.80 -8.83 28.68
N LEU A 368 -2.58 -9.17 29.70
CA LEU A 368 -3.67 -10.15 29.59
C LEU A 368 -4.73 -9.73 28.56
N ALA A 369 -5.10 -8.45 28.53
CA ALA A 369 -5.98 -7.89 27.51
C ALA A 369 -5.39 -8.01 26.10
N LEU A 370 -4.08 -7.76 25.97
CA LEU A 370 -3.35 -7.89 24.71
C LEU A 370 -3.33 -9.34 24.24
N LEU A 371 -2.98 -10.28 25.12
CA LEU A 371 -2.94 -11.72 24.82
C LEU A 371 -4.31 -12.22 24.36
N ARG A 372 -5.40 -11.80 25.01
CA ARG A 372 -6.76 -12.15 24.61
C ARG A 372 -7.10 -11.65 23.21
N ARG A 373 -6.71 -10.42 22.88
CA ARG A 373 -6.90 -9.85 21.52
C ARG A 373 -5.99 -10.50 20.47
N LEU A 374 -4.84 -11.01 20.88
CA LEU A 374 -3.96 -11.85 20.04
C LEU A 374 -4.44 -13.30 19.90
N GLY A 375 -5.62 -13.64 20.46
CA GLY A 375 -6.23 -14.96 20.31
C GLY A 375 -5.77 -16.00 21.34
N VAL A 376 -5.00 -15.62 22.37
CA VAL A 376 -4.65 -16.52 23.48
C VAL A 376 -5.90 -16.85 24.28
N LYS A 377 -6.21 -18.13 24.40
CA LYS A 377 -7.38 -18.60 25.15
C LYS A 377 -7.05 -18.76 26.63
N LYS A 378 -8.05 -18.64 27.51
CA LYS A 378 -7.87 -18.71 28.97
C LYS A 378 -7.11 -19.96 29.44
N TYR A 379 -7.38 -21.12 28.86
CA TYR A 379 -6.71 -22.37 29.23
C TYR A 379 -5.23 -22.43 28.78
N GLN A 380 -4.81 -21.57 27.87
CA GLN A 380 -3.42 -21.48 27.40
C GLN A 380 -2.57 -20.53 28.25
N LEU A 381 -3.18 -19.77 29.16
CA LEU A 381 -2.44 -18.79 29.96
C LEU A 381 -1.43 -19.44 30.89
N SER A 382 -1.76 -20.60 31.49
CA SER A 382 -0.83 -21.31 32.37
C SER A 382 0.46 -21.70 31.61
N ASP A 383 0.32 -22.25 30.40
CA ASP A 383 1.46 -22.57 29.52
C ASP A 383 2.24 -21.32 29.09
N PHE A 384 1.54 -20.21 28.80
CA PHE A 384 2.17 -18.94 28.44
C PHE A 384 3.05 -18.41 29.58
N PHE A 385 2.50 -18.33 30.80
CA PHE A 385 3.19 -17.75 31.95
C PHE A 385 4.30 -18.65 32.47
N SER A 386 4.13 -19.98 32.43
CA SER A 386 5.19 -20.94 32.75
C SER A 386 6.42 -20.77 31.84
N ALA A 387 6.20 -20.40 30.57
CA ALA A 387 7.30 -20.19 29.62
C ALA A 387 8.11 -18.90 29.85
N ILE A 388 7.54 -17.93 30.57
CA ILE A 388 8.17 -16.63 30.85
C ILE A 388 8.55 -16.43 32.32
N GLU A 389 8.23 -17.40 33.18
CA GLU A 389 8.45 -17.38 34.63
C GLU A 389 9.92 -17.23 35.03
N VAL A 390 10.83 -17.67 34.16
CA VAL A 390 12.29 -17.60 34.37
C VAL A 390 12.91 -16.26 33.93
N GLU A 391 12.13 -15.35 33.36
CA GLU A 391 12.62 -14.06 32.87
C GLU A 391 12.71 -13.02 33.99
N ASP A 392 13.72 -12.15 33.94
CA ASP A 392 14.06 -11.23 35.04
C ASP A 392 12.91 -10.26 35.40
N ASP A 393 12.12 -9.87 34.39
CA ASP A 393 11.00 -8.95 34.45
C ASP A 393 9.66 -9.61 34.86
N PHE A 394 9.65 -10.93 35.11
CA PHE A 394 8.44 -11.67 35.47
C PHE A 394 7.78 -11.20 36.77
N MET A 395 8.57 -11.06 37.85
CA MET A 395 8.02 -10.62 39.14
C MET A 395 7.54 -9.17 39.10
N GLU A 396 8.21 -8.33 38.31
CA GLU A 396 7.81 -6.94 38.07
C GLU A 396 6.48 -6.86 37.29
N LEU A 397 6.29 -7.72 36.29
CA LEU A 397 5.02 -7.83 35.57
C LEU A 397 3.84 -8.13 36.51
N LEU A 398 4.00 -9.06 37.46
CA LEU A 398 2.92 -9.40 38.40
C LEU A 398 2.51 -8.22 39.31
N GLY A 399 3.48 -7.37 39.67
CA GLY A 399 3.28 -6.13 40.40
C GLY A 399 2.42 -6.28 41.67
N CYS A 400 1.50 -5.33 41.92
CA CYS A 400 0.63 -5.35 43.09
C CYS A 400 -0.28 -6.60 43.19
N PHE A 401 -0.53 -7.33 42.10
CA PHE A 401 -1.33 -8.55 42.18
C PHE A 401 -0.61 -9.69 42.91
N ALA A 402 0.73 -9.70 42.94
CA ALA A 402 1.51 -10.66 43.71
C ALA A 402 1.59 -10.33 45.21
N VAL A 403 1.20 -9.12 45.64
CA VAL A 403 1.26 -8.69 47.03
C VAL A 403 0.05 -9.22 47.80
N THR A 404 0.27 -10.22 48.66
CA THR A 404 -0.75 -10.80 49.54
C THR A 404 -0.84 -10.09 50.89
N LYS A 405 -1.88 -10.40 51.68
CA LYS A 405 -2.00 -9.89 53.06
C LYS A 405 -0.78 -10.28 53.91
N ASP A 406 -0.31 -11.52 53.78
CA ASP A 406 0.85 -12.02 54.51
C ASP A 406 2.14 -11.35 54.06
N ALA A 407 2.27 -11.06 52.75
CA ALA A 407 3.40 -10.29 52.22
C ALA A 407 3.44 -8.88 52.84
N ILE A 408 2.30 -8.20 52.96
CA ILE A 408 2.20 -6.86 53.59
C ILE A 408 2.66 -6.91 55.04
N LEU A 409 2.24 -7.90 55.82
CA LEU A 409 2.69 -8.10 57.21
C LEU A 409 4.19 -8.38 57.32
N ARG A 410 4.82 -8.80 56.22
CA ARG A 410 6.26 -9.05 56.10
C ARG A 410 6.96 -7.98 55.27
N HIS A 411 6.41 -6.76 55.27
CA HIS A 411 6.96 -5.59 54.60
C HIS A 411 7.10 -5.74 53.08
N GLY A 412 6.22 -6.50 52.40
CA GLY A 412 6.22 -6.68 50.94
C GLY A 412 7.10 -7.83 50.44
N LYS A 413 7.58 -8.72 51.32
CA LYS A 413 8.36 -9.89 50.94
C LYS A 413 7.48 -10.97 50.30
N VAL A 414 7.95 -11.54 49.19
CA VAL A 414 7.31 -12.68 48.51
C VAL A 414 8.38 -13.68 48.05
N CYS A 415 8.02 -14.95 47.96
CA CYS A 415 8.90 -16.00 47.44
C CYS A 415 8.39 -16.46 46.07
N HIS A 416 9.31 -16.75 45.16
CA HIS A 416 8.97 -17.37 43.89
C HIS A 416 10.13 -18.24 43.40
N ASN A 417 9.85 -19.52 43.13
CA ASN A 417 10.85 -20.50 42.68
C ASN A 417 12.10 -20.57 43.57
N GLY A 418 11.91 -20.42 44.88
CA GLY A 418 12.99 -20.45 45.87
C GLY A 418 13.83 -19.17 45.95
N VAL A 419 13.44 -18.11 45.23
CA VAL A 419 14.06 -16.79 45.30
C VAL A 419 13.18 -15.84 46.11
N LEU A 420 13.79 -15.13 47.06
CA LEU A 420 13.10 -14.15 47.89
C LEU A 420 13.16 -12.77 47.24
N TYR A 421 11.99 -12.17 47.05
CA TYR A 421 11.83 -10.85 46.45
C TYR A 421 11.21 -9.86 47.44
N GLN A 422 11.63 -8.60 47.31
CA GLN A 422 11.03 -7.45 47.99
C GLN A 422 10.20 -6.67 46.98
N MET A 423 8.88 -6.72 47.11
CA MET A 423 7.96 -5.86 46.35
C MET A 423 7.98 -4.47 46.96
N VAL A 424 8.48 -3.48 46.20
CA VAL A 424 8.49 -2.08 46.61
C VAL A 424 7.27 -1.40 46.00
N VAL A 425 6.50 -0.77 46.87
CA VAL A 425 5.26 -0.08 46.54
C VAL A 425 5.39 1.33 47.10
N ASP A 426 5.07 2.35 46.32
CA ASP A 426 5.24 3.73 46.75
C ASP A 426 4.45 4.01 48.03
N GLU A 427 5.10 4.69 48.97
CA GLU A 427 4.49 5.05 50.25
C GLU A 427 3.66 6.34 50.18
N ASP A 428 3.81 7.19 49.15
CA ASP A 428 3.33 8.58 49.18
C ASP A 428 1.92 8.88 48.59
N GLU A 429 1.11 9.50 49.46
CA GLU A 429 0.01 10.49 49.33
C GLU A 429 -1.18 10.28 48.36
N GLY A 430 -1.34 9.11 47.74
CA GLY A 430 -2.54 8.76 46.98
C GLY A 430 -3.56 7.92 47.76
N LYS A 431 -4.85 7.95 47.35
CA LYS A 431 -5.85 6.94 47.78
C LYS A 431 -5.42 5.50 47.41
N TYR A 432 -4.55 5.36 46.40
CA TYR A 432 -4.13 4.10 45.81
C TYR A 432 -2.61 3.93 45.85
N LYS A 433 -2.16 2.71 46.15
CA LYS A 433 -0.78 2.24 46.08
C LYS A 433 -0.36 1.97 44.63
N SER A 434 0.85 2.42 44.26
CA SER A 434 1.51 2.13 42.97
C SER A 434 2.71 1.23 43.18
N PHE A 435 2.86 0.24 42.31
CA PHE A 435 4.06 -0.59 42.26
C PHE A 435 5.25 0.24 41.73
N ASP A 436 6.37 0.26 42.46
CA ASP A 436 7.60 0.94 42.07
C ASP A 436 8.56 -0.04 41.38
N ARG A 437 9.05 -1.05 42.11
CA ARG A 437 10.04 -2.02 41.62
C ARG A 437 10.08 -3.32 42.43
N VAL A 438 10.72 -4.35 41.89
CA VAL A 438 11.10 -5.56 42.63
C VAL A 438 12.61 -5.54 42.92
N MET A 439 13.00 -5.95 44.13
CA MET A 439 14.41 -6.20 44.47
C MET A 439 14.60 -7.65 44.88
N THR A 440 15.58 -8.33 44.29
CA THR A 440 15.99 -9.68 44.73
C THR A 440 16.77 -9.56 46.04
N ILE A 441 16.38 -10.33 47.06
CA ILE A 441 17.08 -10.36 48.35
C ILE A 441 18.18 -11.45 48.28
N PRO A 442 19.47 -11.11 48.52
CA PRO A 442 20.57 -12.07 48.44
C PRO A 442 20.41 -13.28 49.37
N SER A 443 20.97 -14.42 48.94
CA SER A 443 20.82 -15.77 49.51
C SER A 443 21.30 -16.00 50.95
N MET A 444 21.76 -14.97 51.67
CA MET A 444 22.14 -15.07 53.08
C MET A 444 20.93 -15.21 54.02
N VAL A 445 19.70 -15.07 53.49
CA VAL A 445 18.44 -15.35 54.18
C VAL A 445 17.91 -16.69 53.65
N SER A 446 17.65 -17.66 54.54
CA SER A 446 17.07 -18.95 54.13
C SER A 446 15.70 -18.73 53.50
N ALA A 447 15.55 -19.02 52.20
CA ALA A 447 14.27 -19.00 51.51
C ALA A 447 13.25 -19.97 52.15
N ASP A 448 13.74 -21.00 52.86
CA ASP A 448 12.90 -21.99 53.55
C ASP A 448 12.01 -21.36 54.63
N ASP A 449 12.47 -20.29 55.27
CA ASP A 449 11.69 -19.57 56.29
C ASP A 449 10.55 -18.73 55.69
N TYR A 450 10.50 -18.58 54.36
CA TYR A 450 9.54 -17.74 53.65
C TYR A 450 8.74 -18.50 52.59
N ARG A 451 8.83 -19.83 52.51
CA ARG A 451 8.05 -20.66 51.56
C ARG A 451 6.53 -20.47 51.67
N PHE A 452 6.02 -20.08 52.83
CA PHE A 452 4.59 -19.78 52.99
C PHE A 452 4.16 -18.48 52.29
N LEU A 453 5.12 -17.67 51.82
CA LEU A 453 4.90 -16.48 50.98
C LEU A 453 5.12 -16.77 49.48
N GLU A 454 5.12 -18.05 49.07
CA GLU A 454 5.23 -18.43 47.66
C GLU A 454 4.07 -17.81 46.85
N VAL A 455 4.42 -17.18 45.74
CA VAL A 455 3.45 -16.57 44.84
C VAL A 455 2.76 -17.65 44.02
N ASP A 456 1.46 -17.80 44.23
CA ASP A 456 0.57 -18.61 43.40
C ASP A 456 0.24 -17.84 42.10
N VAL A 457 1.04 -18.09 41.06
CA VAL A 457 0.96 -17.40 39.75
C VAL A 457 -0.43 -17.58 39.11
N ASP A 458 -1.02 -18.78 39.15
CA ASP A 458 -2.34 -19.03 38.57
C ASP A 458 -3.42 -18.22 39.29
N LYS A 459 -3.34 -18.09 40.61
CA LYS A 459 -4.27 -17.26 41.39
C LYS A 459 -4.09 -15.77 41.10
N VAL A 460 -2.85 -15.32 40.95
CA VAL A 460 -2.52 -13.94 40.57
C VAL A 460 -3.11 -13.60 39.20
N ILE A 461 -2.88 -14.45 38.20
CA ILE A 461 -3.44 -14.30 36.84
C ILE A 461 -4.97 -14.35 36.90
N GLY A 462 -5.54 -15.30 37.64
CA GLY A 462 -6.98 -15.45 37.81
C GLY A 462 -7.65 -14.19 38.35
N LYS A 463 -7.04 -13.54 39.36
CA LYS A 463 -7.52 -12.27 39.92
C LYS A 463 -7.38 -11.11 38.93
N ALA A 464 -6.27 -11.04 38.18
CA ALA A 464 -6.06 -10.00 37.19
C ALA A 464 -7.03 -10.11 36.00
N LEU A 465 -7.40 -11.32 35.61
CA LEU A 465 -8.36 -11.58 34.52
C LEU A 465 -9.77 -11.03 34.78
N GLU A 466 -10.17 -10.82 36.04
CA GLU A 466 -11.45 -10.20 36.39
C GLU A 466 -11.59 -8.77 35.83
N TYR A 467 -10.46 -8.14 35.47
CA TYR A 467 -10.38 -6.78 34.95
C TYR A 467 -10.17 -6.73 33.43
N VAL A 468 -10.20 -7.88 32.73
CA VAL A 468 -10.07 -7.97 31.26
C VAL A 468 -11.44 -8.27 30.64
N LYS A 469 -11.83 -7.53 29.60
CA LYS A 469 -13.14 -7.67 28.94
C LYS A 469 -13.17 -8.80 27.91
#